data_AF-A0A507AR91-F1
#
_entry.id   AF-A0A507AR91-F1
#
_cell.length_a   1.000
_cell.length_b   1.000
_cell.length_c   1.000
_cell.angle_alpha   90.00
_cell.angle_beta   90.00
_cell.angle_gamma   90.00
#
_symmetry.space_group_name_H-M   'P 1'
#
loop_
_entity.id
_entity.type
_entity.pdbx_description
1 polymer ?
#
loop_
_entity_poly.entity_id
_entity_poly.type
_entity_poly.pdbx_seq_one_letter_code
_entity_poly.pdbx_strand_id
1 'polypeptide(L)'
;MSDLVPKSDCDTKIANQAIETCMNQTACSSFSQFTLLLNRSGKSINDFILAYPDDKKCLEPALKGIENDTDIPKLWGFGVVGRCTAVEIQIANLLEVLFPGRFAFVLFSLGNHRIMYCTKTGVIIDSSFPEGSVLSRGNEWIGHPGSDKQCKVSENGTKIETMREDSKGKASRFPYPTVHHSSDKPLEPRGGMIRCLQDFAANPKLVVLFRSVGNDLLTYRSKMEWKFATKNEAKLKLLTEDKGHESVTTIVWRKGQESSPAAEAQCHQVFNNFVKDHGGPYGATQWDADLQSTHQALWKACNECLDCLPQVEPPEVK
;
A
#
# COMPACT_ATOMS: atom_id res chain seq x y z
N MET A 1 33.15 -33.07 -13.76
CA MET A 1 32.00 -32.25 -14.16
C MET A 1 31.03 -32.26 -12.99
N SER A 2 31.17 -31.29 -12.09
CA SER A 2 30.36 -31.18 -10.87
C SER A 2 29.09 -30.40 -11.18
N ASP A 3 27.98 -30.93 -10.70
CA ASP A 3 26.62 -30.45 -10.85
C ASP A 3 26.47 -28.95 -10.57
N LEU A 4 26.05 -28.20 -11.59
CA LEU A 4 25.47 -26.87 -11.43
C LEU A 4 23.95 -27.03 -11.43
N VAL A 5 23.39 -27.32 -10.25
CA VAL A 5 22.02 -26.91 -9.96
C VAL A 5 21.91 -25.42 -10.30
N PRO A 6 20.91 -24.95 -11.07
CA PRO A 6 20.83 -23.54 -11.42
C PRO A 6 20.70 -22.72 -10.13
N LYS A 7 21.72 -21.91 -9.82
CA LYS A 7 21.75 -21.02 -8.63
C LYS A 7 20.53 -20.08 -8.56
N SER A 8 19.77 -19.93 -9.64
CA SER A 8 18.60 -19.05 -9.78
C SER A 8 17.37 -19.47 -8.96
N ASP A 9 17.13 -20.76 -8.74
CA ASP A 9 15.93 -21.22 -8.00
C ASP A 9 16.08 -21.02 -6.48
N CYS A 10 17.33 -21.05 -5.99
CA CYS A 10 17.62 -20.82 -4.57
C CYS A 10 17.42 -19.35 -4.15
N ASP A 11 17.82 -18.38 -4.99
CA ASP A 11 17.68 -16.96 -4.68
C ASP A 11 16.21 -16.54 -4.60
N THR A 12 15.38 -17.00 -5.54
CA THR A 12 13.93 -16.73 -5.55
C THR A 12 13.24 -17.35 -4.34
N LYS A 13 13.60 -18.58 -3.95
CA LYS A 13 13.06 -19.21 -2.73
C LYS A 13 13.42 -18.44 -1.46
N ILE A 14 14.67 -17.99 -1.34
CA ILE A 14 15.11 -17.15 -0.22
C ILE A 14 14.33 -15.82 -0.20
N ALA A 15 14.16 -15.19 -1.37
CA ALA A 15 13.39 -13.96 -1.48
C ALA A 15 11.91 -14.15 -1.12
N ASN A 16 11.28 -15.24 -1.57
CA ASN A 16 9.90 -15.56 -1.24
C ASN A 16 9.69 -15.81 0.26
N GLN A 17 10.65 -16.46 0.93
CA GLN A 17 10.62 -16.61 2.40
C GLN A 17 10.70 -15.25 3.13
N ALA A 18 11.54 -14.34 2.65
CA ALA A 18 11.63 -12.99 3.18
C ALA A 18 10.33 -12.19 2.93
N ILE A 19 9.74 -12.33 1.75
CA ILE A 19 8.44 -11.75 1.40
C ILE A 19 7.35 -12.27 2.33
N GLU A 20 7.27 -13.59 2.52
CA GLU A 20 6.28 -14.21 3.39
C GLU A 20 6.39 -13.65 4.81
N THR A 21 7.63 -13.60 5.34
CA THR A 21 7.91 -13.04 6.67
C THR A 21 7.43 -11.59 6.78
N CYS A 22 7.87 -10.70 5.88
CA CYS A 22 7.54 -9.29 5.94
C CYS A 22 6.04 -9.03 5.71
N MET A 23 5.44 -9.66 4.69
CA MET A 23 4.05 -9.39 4.30
C MET A 23 3.03 -9.95 5.28
N ASN A 24 3.31 -11.08 5.94
CA ASN A 24 2.43 -11.64 6.96
C ASN A 24 2.49 -10.86 8.28
N GLN A 25 3.62 -10.24 8.61
CA GLN A 25 3.78 -9.49 9.85
C GLN A 25 3.37 -8.02 9.76
N THR A 26 3.38 -7.43 8.55
CA THR A 26 3.09 -5.99 8.36
C THR A 26 1.94 -5.76 7.40
N ALA A 27 1.01 -4.88 7.78
CA ALA A 27 -0.02 -4.40 6.88
C ALA A 27 0.58 -3.54 5.75
N CYS A 28 -0.13 -3.42 4.63
CA CYS A 28 0.13 -2.35 3.68
C CYS A 28 -0.72 -1.15 4.10
N SER A 29 -0.13 -0.03 4.53
CA SER A 29 -0.93 1.15 4.89
C SER A 29 -0.25 2.47 4.55
N SER A 30 -1.06 3.51 4.39
CA SER A 30 -0.57 4.87 4.23
C SER A 30 -0.55 5.72 5.50
N PHE A 31 -0.85 5.12 6.65
CA PHE A 31 -0.95 5.85 7.92
C PHE A 31 0.38 6.48 8.34
N SER A 32 1.49 5.77 8.27
CA SER A 32 2.80 6.32 8.66
C SER A 32 3.22 7.50 7.77
N GLN A 33 2.87 7.45 6.48
CA GLN A 33 3.11 8.54 5.53
C GLN A 33 2.23 9.76 5.85
N PHE A 34 0.97 9.51 6.18
CA PHE A 34 0.04 10.53 6.63
C PHE A 34 0.52 11.22 7.91
N THR A 35 0.89 10.45 8.94
CA THR A 35 1.39 10.96 10.21
C THR A 35 2.66 11.78 10.05
N LEU A 36 3.63 11.34 9.24
CA LEU A 36 4.82 12.16 8.95
C LEU A 36 4.46 13.49 8.30
N LEU A 37 3.62 13.47 7.27
CA LEU A 37 3.28 14.69 6.53
C LEU A 37 2.45 15.65 7.38
N LEU A 38 1.56 15.15 8.24
CA LEU A 38 0.87 15.97 9.23
C LEU A 38 1.85 16.63 10.19
N ASN A 39 2.74 15.85 10.81
CA ASN A 39 3.74 16.35 11.74
C ASN A 39 4.63 17.43 11.11
N ARG A 40 5.10 17.20 9.87
CA ARG A 40 5.90 18.18 9.12
C ARG A 40 5.13 19.44 8.73
N SER A 41 3.84 19.31 8.47
CA SER A 41 2.99 20.46 8.13
C SER A 41 2.59 21.31 9.34
N GLY A 42 2.76 20.79 10.56
CA GLY A 42 2.24 21.40 11.79
C GLY A 42 0.71 21.37 11.88
N LYS A 43 0.03 20.59 11.03
CA LYS A 43 -1.43 20.45 11.01
C LYS A 43 -1.89 19.28 11.87
N SER A 44 -3.05 19.43 12.48
CA SER A 44 -3.78 18.34 13.13
C SER A 44 -4.53 17.47 12.12
N ILE A 45 -5.01 16.30 12.57
CA ILE A 45 -5.96 15.48 11.79
C ILE A 45 -7.25 16.28 11.51
N ASN A 46 -7.70 17.09 12.47
CA ASN A 46 -8.89 17.93 12.33
C ASN A 46 -8.72 18.93 11.19
N ASP A 47 -7.57 19.60 11.11
CA ASP A 47 -7.24 20.52 10.00
C ASP A 47 -7.29 19.80 8.65
N PHE A 48 -6.80 18.56 8.58
CA PHE A 48 -6.86 17.76 7.37
C PHE A 48 -8.30 17.38 6.99
N ILE A 49 -9.10 16.90 7.94
CA ILE A 49 -10.50 16.51 7.69
C ILE A 49 -11.34 17.71 7.25
N LEU A 50 -11.15 18.88 7.85
CA LEU A 50 -11.90 20.08 7.51
C LEU A 50 -11.48 20.70 6.16
N ALA A 51 -10.22 20.51 5.76
CA ALA A 51 -9.71 20.98 4.48
C ALA A 51 -10.05 20.03 3.32
N TYR A 52 -10.03 18.72 3.55
CA TYR A 52 -10.28 17.70 2.53
C TYR A 52 -11.80 17.42 2.39
N PRO A 53 -12.38 17.33 1.18
CA PRO A 53 -11.72 17.16 -0.12
C PRO A 53 -11.47 18.44 -0.93
N ASP A 54 -11.77 19.62 -0.40
CA ASP A 54 -11.67 20.88 -1.15
C ASP A 54 -10.21 21.28 -1.42
N ASP A 55 -9.33 21.07 -0.44
CA ASP A 55 -7.89 21.21 -0.57
C ASP A 55 -7.20 19.84 -0.50
N LYS A 56 -7.20 19.13 -1.64
CA LYS A 56 -6.51 17.83 -1.79
C LYS A 56 -5.00 17.93 -1.64
N LYS A 57 -4.45 19.14 -1.69
CA LYS A 57 -3.02 19.45 -1.63
C LYS A 57 -2.61 20.02 -0.28
N CYS A 58 -3.48 19.93 0.73
CA CYS A 58 -3.25 20.47 2.06
C CYS A 58 -1.98 19.92 2.74
N LEU A 59 -1.43 18.79 2.27
CA LEU A 59 -0.18 18.19 2.74
C LEU A 59 1.05 18.50 1.86
N GLU A 60 0.90 19.06 0.65
CA GLU A 60 2.03 19.43 -0.22
C GLU A 60 3.06 20.37 0.45
N PRO A 61 2.66 21.36 1.28
CA PRO A 61 3.63 22.21 1.98
C PRO A 61 4.60 21.44 2.89
N ALA A 62 4.19 20.26 3.39
CA ALA A 62 5.02 19.41 4.23
C ALA A 62 6.22 18.82 3.46
N LEU A 63 6.18 18.82 2.13
CA LEU A 63 7.26 18.34 1.27
C LEU A 63 8.43 19.32 1.16
N LYS A 64 8.29 20.57 1.62
CA LYS A 64 9.37 21.55 1.56
C LYS A 64 10.57 21.06 2.40
N GLY A 65 11.74 20.91 1.78
CA GLY A 65 12.96 20.47 2.44
C GLY A 65 12.98 18.99 2.83
N ILE A 66 12.07 18.17 2.27
CA ILE A 66 11.93 16.75 2.61
C ILE A 66 13.20 15.93 2.29
N GLU A 67 13.99 16.37 1.30
CA GLU A 67 15.26 15.78 0.93
C GLU A 67 16.30 15.78 2.07
N ASN A 68 16.15 16.66 3.07
CA ASN A 68 17.04 16.77 4.22
C ASN A 68 16.52 16.04 5.48
N ASP A 69 15.35 15.41 5.41
CA ASP A 69 14.68 14.81 6.58
C ASP A 69 15.30 13.45 6.97
N THR A 70 15.85 13.36 8.18
CA THR A 70 16.49 12.15 8.71
C THR A 70 15.51 11.08 9.18
N ASP A 71 14.22 11.39 9.30
CA ASP A 71 13.18 10.46 9.74
C ASP A 71 12.57 9.66 8.59
N ILE A 72 12.78 10.07 7.33
CA ILE A 72 12.29 9.32 6.16
C ILE A 72 12.73 7.85 6.18
N PRO A 73 14.01 7.49 6.39
CA PRO A 73 14.40 6.08 6.43
C PRO A 73 13.70 5.30 7.56
N LYS A 74 13.32 5.96 8.66
CA LYS A 74 12.67 5.31 9.80
C LYS A 74 11.26 4.83 9.45
N LEU A 75 10.54 5.53 8.58
CA LEU A 75 9.21 5.11 8.09
C LEU A 75 9.23 3.80 7.28
N TRP A 76 10.41 3.38 6.83
CA TRP A 76 10.62 2.17 6.04
C TRP A 76 11.51 1.14 6.78
N GLY A 77 11.69 1.33 8.10
CA GLY A 77 12.40 0.38 8.95
C GLY A 77 11.70 -0.97 9.04
N PHE A 78 12.45 -1.99 9.48
CA PHE A 78 11.89 -3.34 9.68
C PHE A 78 10.72 -3.30 10.68
N GLY A 79 9.58 -3.90 10.30
CA GLY A 79 8.39 -3.94 11.14
C GLY A 79 7.54 -2.66 11.12
N VAL A 80 7.95 -1.62 10.39
CA VAL A 80 7.17 -0.38 10.25
C VAL A 80 6.13 -0.56 9.16
N VAL A 81 4.91 -0.12 9.39
CA VAL A 81 3.87 -0.22 8.37
C VAL A 81 4.03 0.87 7.31
N GLY A 82 3.80 0.52 6.04
CA GLY A 82 3.80 1.47 4.93
C GLY A 82 3.16 0.89 3.66
N ARG A 83 3.08 1.70 2.59
CA ARG A 83 2.57 1.26 1.27
C ARG A 83 3.50 0.22 0.63
N CYS A 84 3.17 -0.25 -0.58
CA CYS A 84 3.94 -1.22 -1.38
C CYS A 84 5.47 -1.03 -1.29
N THR A 85 5.93 0.21 -1.48
CA THR A 85 7.35 0.58 -1.43
C THR A 85 8.02 0.32 -0.07
N ALA A 86 7.27 0.40 1.03
CA ALA A 86 7.76 0.08 2.38
C ALA A 86 8.08 -1.38 2.54
N VAL A 87 7.19 -2.21 2.05
CA VAL A 87 7.31 -3.65 2.12
C VAL A 87 8.49 -4.11 1.26
N GLU A 88 8.59 -3.60 0.03
CA GLU A 88 9.69 -3.94 -0.90
C GLU A 88 11.06 -3.55 -0.33
N ILE A 89 11.19 -2.37 0.27
CA ILE A 89 12.43 -1.92 0.91
C ILE A 89 12.77 -2.76 2.15
N GLN A 90 11.77 -3.11 2.97
CA GLN A 90 12.00 -3.98 4.14
C GLN A 90 12.50 -5.36 3.74
N ILE A 91 11.91 -5.96 2.70
CA ILE A 91 12.34 -7.26 2.17
C ILE A 91 13.78 -7.15 1.65
N ALA A 92 14.08 -6.12 0.86
CA ALA A 92 15.44 -5.90 0.34
C ALA A 92 16.46 -5.75 1.47
N ASN A 93 16.16 -4.91 2.47
CA ASN A 93 17.01 -4.71 3.65
C ASN A 93 17.21 -6.02 4.43
N LEU A 94 16.13 -6.79 4.65
CA LEU A 94 16.20 -8.09 5.33
C LEU A 94 17.13 -9.05 4.58
N LEU A 95 17.01 -9.14 3.26
CA LEU A 95 17.85 -10.00 2.43
C LEU A 95 19.32 -9.58 2.44
N GLU A 96 19.61 -8.28 2.39
CA GLU A 96 20.98 -7.76 2.44
C GLU A 96 21.63 -7.97 3.81
N VAL A 97 20.84 -7.92 4.89
CA VAL A 97 21.31 -8.22 6.26
C VAL A 97 21.54 -9.71 6.46
N LEU A 98 20.58 -10.56 6.06
CA LEU A 98 20.68 -12.02 6.25
C LEU A 98 21.72 -12.68 5.34
N PHE A 99 21.97 -12.11 4.15
CA PHE A 99 22.91 -12.64 3.18
C PHE A 99 23.86 -11.55 2.66
N PRO A 100 24.79 -11.05 3.51
CA PRO A 100 25.69 -9.96 3.15
C PRO A 100 26.48 -10.27 1.89
N GLY A 101 26.46 -9.34 0.93
CA GLY A 101 27.17 -9.45 -0.33
C GLY A 101 26.50 -10.34 -1.40
N ARG A 102 25.45 -11.10 -1.07
CA ARG A 102 24.70 -11.91 -2.04
C ARG A 102 23.72 -11.08 -2.87
N PHE A 103 22.98 -10.18 -2.20
CA PHE A 103 22.02 -9.28 -2.83
C PHE A 103 22.58 -7.86 -2.98
N ALA A 104 21.99 -7.10 -3.91
CA ALA A 104 22.27 -5.67 -4.12
C ALA A 104 21.08 -5.06 -4.86
N PHE A 105 20.13 -4.53 -4.10
CA PHE A 105 18.88 -4.03 -4.66
C PHE A 105 18.96 -2.57 -5.09
N VAL A 106 18.30 -2.28 -6.21
CA VAL A 106 18.01 -0.92 -6.68
C VAL A 106 16.51 -0.77 -6.85
N LEU A 107 15.99 0.44 -6.66
CA LEU A 107 14.56 0.71 -6.80
C LEU A 107 14.26 1.28 -8.18
N PHE A 108 13.16 0.88 -8.78
CA PHE A 108 12.62 1.51 -9.99
C PHE A 108 11.25 2.12 -9.71
N SER A 109 10.96 3.26 -10.36
CA SER A 109 9.65 3.93 -10.26
C SER A 109 8.90 3.78 -11.57
N LEU A 110 7.82 3.02 -11.53
CA LEU A 110 6.91 2.72 -12.63
C LEU A 110 5.64 3.57 -12.51
N GLY A 111 5.81 4.90 -12.46
CA GLY A 111 4.72 5.83 -12.17
C GLY A 111 4.34 5.83 -10.69
N ASN A 112 3.11 5.42 -10.37
CA ASN A 112 2.59 5.35 -8.99
C ASN A 112 3.03 4.07 -8.26
N HIS A 113 3.64 3.12 -8.97
CA HIS A 113 4.15 1.87 -8.43
C HIS A 113 5.67 1.85 -8.44
N ARG A 114 6.26 1.09 -7.52
CA ARG A 114 7.72 0.93 -7.42
C ARG A 114 8.03 -0.54 -7.23
N ILE A 115 9.21 -0.94 -7.66
CA ILE A 115 9.68 -2.31 -7.57
C ILE A 115 11.17 -2.32 -7.24
N MET A 116 11.62 -3.34 -6.53
CA MET A 116 13.03 -3.53 -6.21
C MET A 116 13.61 -4.58 -7.15
N TYR A 117 14.79 -4.32 -7.69
CA TYR A 117 15.52 -5.25 -8.56
C TYR A 117 16.90 -5.51 -7.99
N CYS A 118 17.26 -6.78 -7.80
CA CYS A 118 18.59 -7.19 -7.38
C CYS A 118 19.52 -7.28 -8.59
N THR A 119 20.49 -6.36 -8.66
CA THR A 119 21.48 -6.32 -9.74
C THR A 119 22.42 -7.53 -9.77
N LYS A 120 22.56 -8.26 -8.66
CA LYS A 120 23.41 -9.46 -8.57
C LYS A 120 22.70 -10.76 -8.96
N THR A 121 21.44 -10.91 -8.55
CA THR A 121 20.71 -12.18 -8.69
C THR A 121 19.63 -12.12 -9.77
N GLY A 122 19.21 -10.93 -10.19
CA GLY A 122 18.07 -10.72 -11.09
C GLY A 122 16.71 -10.86 -10.40
N VAL A 123 16.68 -11.00 -9.07
CA VAL A 123 15.42 -11.07 -8.31
C VAL A 123 14.72 -9.71 -8.32
N ILE A 124 13.46 -9.70 -8.74
CA ILE A 124 12.54 -8.58 -8.62
C ILE A 124 11.65 -8.84 -7.41
N ILE A 125 11.45 -7.84 -6.56
CA ILE A 125 10.45 -7.84 -5.50
C ILE A 125 9.39 -6.82 -5.89
N ASP A 126 8.15 -7.28 -5.98
CA ASP A 126 7.00 -6.46 -6.28
C ASP A 126 5.79 -6.96 -5.48
N SER A 127 5.24 -6.09 -4.64
CA SER A 127 4.05 -6.38 -3.83
C SER A 127 2.76 -6.58 -4.64
N SER A 128 2.84 -6.46 -5.95
CA SER A 128 1.74 -6.61 -6.90
C SER A 128 1.82 -7.91 -7.71
N PHE A 129 2.86 -8.72 -7.52
CA PHE A 129 2.98 -10.07 -8.09
C PHE A 129 2.40 -11.14 -7.17
N PRO A 130 1.70 -12.16 -7.70
CA PRO A 130 1.19 -13.27 -6.91
C PRO A 130 2.30 -14.04 -6.19
N GLU A 131 3.46 -14.23 -6.81
CA GLU A 131 4.58 -14.98 -6.22
C GLU A 131 5.48 -14.11 -5.33
N GLY A 132 5.23 -12.79 -5.29
CA GLY A 132 6.00 -11.81 -4.54
C GLY A 132 7.40 -11.50 -5.08
N SER A 133 8.18 -12.50 -5.50
CA SER A 133 9.44 -12.30 -6.22
C SER A 133 9.57 -13.10 -7.50
N VAL A 134 10.32 -12.54 -8.46
CA VAL A 134 10.48 -13.11 -9.79
C VAL A 134 11.92 -12.97 -10.24
N LEU A 135 12.44 -13.96 -10.95
CA LEU A 135 13.75 -13.86 -11.59
C LEU A 135 13.60 -13.21 -12.97
N SER A 136 14.24 -12.06 -13.22
CA SER A 136 14.41 -11.51 -14.55
C SER A 136 15.87 -11.15 -14.83
N ARG A 137 16.40 -11.72 -15.92
CA ARG A 137 17.77 -11.49 -16.39
C ARG A 137 17.73 -11.23 -17.90
N GLY A 138 17.71 -9.96 -18.28
CA GLY A 138 17.83 -9.53 -19.67
C GLY A 138 16.49 -9.23 -20.36
N ASN A 139 16.59 -8.94 -21.65
CA ASN A 139 15.58 -8.27 -22.47
C ASN A 139 14.31 -9.10 -22.78
N GLU A 140 14.07 -10.17 -22.04
CA GLU A 140 12.90 -11.04 -22.22
C GLU A 140 11.75 -10.63 -21.28
N TRP A 141 10.53 -10.67 -21.81
CA TRP A 141 9.33 -10.52 -21.01
C TRP A 141 9.07 -11.79 -20.23
N ILE A 142 8.94 -11.65 -18.92
CA ILE A 142 8.67 -12.74 -18.00
C ILE A 142 7.28 -12.53 -17.45
N GLY A 143 6.37 -13.41 -17.82
CA GLY A 143 5.00 -13.46 -17.29
C GLY A 143 4.92 -14.29 -16.02
N HIS A 144 3.91 -14.00 -15.22
CA HIS A 144 3.68 -14.70 -13.95
C HIS A 144 2.55 -15.72 -14.08
N PRO A 145 2.76 -16.97 -13.64
CA PRO A 145 1.67 -17.93 -13.50
C PRO A 145 0.50 -17.33 -12.70
N GLY A 146 -0.69 -17.30 -13.31
CA GLY A 146 -1.88 -16.76 -12.65
C GLY A 146 -2.00 -15.24 -12.62
N SER A 147 -1.11 -14.48 -13.27
CA SER A 147 -1.26 -13.05 -13.48
C SER A 147 -1.10 -12.65 -14.95
N ASP A 148 -1.80 -11.59 -15.32
CA ASP A 148 -1.71 -10.91 -16.62
C ASP A 148 -0.51 -9.94 -16.70
N LYS A 149 0.28 -9.83 -15.62
CA LYS A 149 1.45 -8.97 -15.57
C LYS A 149 2.66 -9.68 -16.13
N GLN A 150 3.47 -8.91 -16.83
CA GLN A 150 4.78 -9.29 -17.31
C GLN A 150 5.78 -8.21 -16.94
N CYS A 151 7.03 -8.60 -16.71
CA CYS A 151 8.13 -7.68 -16.49
C CYS A 151 9.31 -8.00 -17.42
N LYS A 152 10.06 -6.97 -17.79
CA LYS A 152 11.29 -7.08 -18.58
C LYS A 152 12.33 -6.13 -18.00
N VAL A 153 13.55 -6.62 -17.84
CA VAL A 153 14.68 -5.80 -17.38
C VAL A 153 15.68 -5.66 -18.51
N SER A 154 16.25 -4.48 -18.71
CA SER A 154 17.31 -4.34 -19.73
C SER A 154 18.52 -5.22 -19.36
N GLU A 155 19.32 -5.63 -20.36
CA GLU A 155 20.52 -6.46 -20.15
C GLU A 155 21.49 -5.92 -19.10
N ASN A 156 21.59 -4.60 -18.97
CA ASN A 156 22.43 -3.91 -18.00
C ASN A 156 21.72 -3.61 -16.67
N GLY A 157 20.48 -4.05 -16.49
CA GLY A 157 19.71 -3.82 -15.27
C GLY A 157 19.37 -2.34 -15.01
N THR A 158 19.44 -1.46 -16.01
CA THR A 158 19.18 -0.01 -15.85
C THR A 158 17.77 0.41 -16.19
N LYS A 159 17.00 -0.47 -16.82
CA LYS A 159 15.61 -0.22 -17.20
C LYS A 159 14.75 -1.39 -16.79
N ILE A 160 13.57 -1.11 -16.27
CA ILE A 160 12.53 -2.11 -16.06
C ILE A 160 11.25 -1.65 -16.73
N GLU A 161 10.60 -2.58 -17.40
CA GLU A 161 9.32 -2.40 -18.07
C GLU A 161 8.32 -3.39 -17.48
N THR A 162 7.10 -2.95 -17.23
CA THR A 162 5.98 -3.83 -16.88
C THR A 162 4.86 -3.65 -17.87
N MET A 163 4.25 -4.76 -18.26
CA MET A 163 3.08 -4.81 -19.13
C MET A 163 1.97 -5.58 -18.42
N ARG A 164 0.73 -5.18 -18.66
CA ARG A 164 -0.44 -5.98 -18.30
C ARG A 164 -1.17 -6.34 -19.59
N GLU A 165 -1.18 -7.61 -19.96
CA GLU A 165 -1.87 -8.05 -21.19
C GLU A 165 -3.39 -8.08 -20.97
N ASP A 166 -4.13 -7.54 -21.94
CA ASP A 166 -5.56 -7.83 -22.09
C ASP A 166 -5.71 -9.34 -22.23
N SER A 167 -6.39 -9.97 -21.29
CA SER A 167 -6.74 -11.38 -21.39
C SER A 167 -7.79 -11.56 -22.48
N LYS A 168 -7.36 -11.54 -23.75
CA LYS A 168 -8.16 -11.94 -24.90
C LYS A 168 -8.49 -13.44 -24.77
N GLY A 169 -9.53 -13.76 -24.01
CA GLY A 169 -10.07 -15.12 -23.89
C GLY A 169 -10.29 -15.67 -22.47
N LYS A 170 -9.84 -14.97 -21.42
CA LYS A 170 -10.37 -15.21 -20.06
C LYS A 170 -11.21 -14.01 -19.70
N ALA A 171 -12.41 -14.24 -19.17
CA ALA A 171 -13.34 -13.18 -18.76
C ALA A 171 -12.76 -12.35 -17.60
N SER A 172 -11.74 -11.53 -17.86
CA SER A 172 -11.46 -10.36 -17.05
C SER A 172 -12.68 -9.46 -17.17
N ARG A 173 -13.36 -9.20 -16.05
CA ARG A 173 -14.60 -8.39 -15.97
C ARG A 173 -14.42 -6.94 -16.42
N PHE A 174 -13.23 -6.55 -16.87
CA PHE A 174 -12.91 -5.21 -17.35
C PHE A 174 -11.87 -5.29 -18.50
N PRO A 175 -12.17 -4.78 -19.71
CA PRO A 175 -11.15 -4.55 -20.72
C PRO A 175 -10.26 -3.39 -20.24
N TYR A 176 -9.19 -3.71 -19.53
CA TYR A 176 -8.16 -2.72 -19.23
C TYR A 176 -7.25 -2.60 -20.46
N PRO A 177 -6.96 -1.39 -20.96
CA PRO A 177 -5.97 -1.23 -22.03
C PRO A 177 -4.63 -1.79 -21.57
N THR A 178 -3.82 -2.30 -22.49
CA THR A 178 -2.43 -2.68 -22.17
C THR A 178 -1.71 -1.48 -21.58
N VAL A 179 -1.41 -1.53 -20.27
CA VAL A 179 -0.70 -0.47 -19.59
C VAL A 179 0.78 -0.81 -19.58
N HIS A 180 1.57 0.04 -20.24
CA HIS A 180 3.03 -0.04 -20.22
C HIS A 180 3.58 1.00 -19.24
N HIS A 181 4.36 0.52 -18.27
CA HIS A 181 5.19 1.39 -17.44
C HIS A 181 6.65 1.08 -17.69
N SER A 182 7.48 2.12 -17.67
CA SER A 182 8.94 1.97 -17.78
C SER A 182 9.66 2.95 -16.88
N SER A 183 10.85 2.56 -16.44
CA SER A 183 11.74 3.41 -15.65
C SER A 183 13.15 3.24 -16.19
N ASP A 184 13.74 4.31 -16.72
CA ASP A 184 15.06 4.27 -17.40
C ASP A 184 16.24 4.53 -16.45
N LYS A 185 15.97 4.84 -15.18
CA LYS A 185 17.00 5.10 -14.17
C LYS A 185 16.58 4.52 -12.82
N PRO A 186 17.45 3.72 -12.17
CA PRO A 186 17.22 3.32 -10.79
C PRO A 186 17.19 4.57 -9.91
N LEU A 187 16.36 4.51 -8.87
CA LEU A 187 16.32 5.46 -7.79
C LEU A 187 17.14 4.91 -6.63
N GLU A 188 17.90 5.81 -6.00
CA GLU A 188 18.38 5.56 -4.65
C GLU A 188 17.17 5.30 -3.73
N PRO A 189 17.24 4.37 -2.76
CA PRO A 189 16.11 4.01 -1.90
C PRO A 189 15.41 5.22 -1.27
N ARG A 190 16.19 6.20 -0.79
CA ARG A 190 15.68 7.47 -0.25
C ARG A 190 14.89 8.28 -1.26
N GLY A 191 15.36 8.39 -2.51
CA GLY A 191 14.63 9.06 -3.59
C GLY A 191 13.29 8.39 -3.89
N GLY A 192 13.28 7.06 -3.82
CA GLY A 192 12.05 6.26 -3.87
C GLY A 192 11.02 6.57 -2.79
N MET A 193 11.47 6.61 -1.53
CA MET A 193 10.65 6.97 -0.38
C MET A 193 10.07 8.38 -0.52
N ILE A 194 10.92 9.36 -0.88
CA ILE A 194 10.49 10.75 -1.13
C ILE A 194 9.42 10.80 -2.22
N ARG A 195 9.61 10.08 -3.33
CA ARG A 195 8.61 10.03 -4.39
C ARG A 195 7.29 9.42 -3.90
N CYS A 196 7.34 8.41 -3.03
CA CYS A 196 6.14 7.82 -2.43
C CYS A 196 5.37 8.84 -1.58
N LEU A 197 6.08 9.68 -0.81
CA LEU A 197 5.50 10.77 -0.02
C LEU A 197 4.92 11.86 -0.92
N GLN A 198 5.60 12.22 -2.01
CA GLN A 198 5.10 13.17 -3.01
C GLN A 198 3.79 12.69 -3.64
N ASP A 199 3.74 11.43 -4.09
CA ASP A 199 2.53 10.84 -4.67
C ASP A 199 1.38 10.78 -3.65
N PHE A 200 1.68 10.48 -2.37
CA PHE A 200 0.69 10.50 -1.30
C PHE A 200 0.17 11.93 -1.07
N ALA A 201 1.05 12.92 -0.93
CA ALA A 201 0.65 14.30 -0.67
C ALA A 201 -0.19 14.91 -1.81
N ALA A 202 0.08 14.52 -3.06
CA ALA A 202 -0.69 14.97 -4.23
C ALA A 202 -2.09 14.34 -4.31
N ASN A 203 -2.26 13.13 -3.76
CA ASN A 203 -3.54 12.43 -3.73
C ASN A 203 -3.69 11.56 -2.46
N PRO A 204 -3.96 12.19 -1.30
CA PRO A 204 -4.03 11.49 -0.03
C PRO A 204 -5.13 10.42 -0.06
N LYS A 205 -4.71 9.16 0.09
CA LYS A 205 -5.61 8.02 0.27
C LYS A 205 -5.18 7.27 1.50
N LEU A 206 -6.03 7.30 2.52
CA LEU A 206 -5.85 6.61 3.79
C LEU A 206 -6.42 5.21 3.66
N VAL A 207 -5.52 4.24 3.46
CA VAL A 207 -5.86 2.85 3.09
C VAL A 207 -5.05 1.91 3.95
N VAL A 208 -5.67 0.79 4.34
CA VAL A 208 -5.02 -0.41 4.86
C VAL A 208 -5.41 -1.58 3.97
N LEU A 209 -4.43 -2.38 3.53
CA LEU A 209 -4.64 -3.63 2.80
C LEU A 209 -4.21 -4.79 3.70
N PHE A 210 -5.13 -5.72 3.91
CA PHE A 210 -4.86 -6.99 4.56
C PHE A 210 -4.53 -8.03 3.52
N ARG A 211 -3.47 -8.79 3.77
CA ARG A 211 -2.90 -9.76 2.84
C ARG A 211 -2.33 -10.95 3.59
N SER A 212 -2.14 -12.05 2.89
CA SER A 212 -1.38 -13.18 3.41
C SER A 212 -0.58 -13.80 2.29
N VAL A 213 0.64 -14.20 2.58
CA VAL A 213 1.44 -15.06 1.72
C VAL A 213 1.43 -16.47 2.32
N GLY A 214 1.14 -17.47 1.50
CA GLY A 214 1.21 -18.88 1.88
C GLY A 214 1.29 -19.76 0.64
N ASN A 215 2.07 -20.85 0.72
CA ASN A 215 2.43 -21.68 -0.45
C ASN A 215 2.97 -20.83 -1.62
N ASP A 216 3.86 -19.88 -1.32
CA ASP A 216 4.44 -18.93 -2.27
C ASP A 216 3.42 -18.02 -3.00
N LEU A 217 2.16 -17.95 -2.54
CA LEU A 217 1.12 -17.14 -3.16
C LEU A 217 0.63 -16.02 -2.23
N LEU A 218 0.79 -14.79 -2.70
CA LEU A 218 0.20 -13.58 -2.17
C LEU A 218 -1.31 -13.58 -2.45
N THR A 219 -2.07 -13.65 -1.38
CA THR A 219 -3.52 -13.51 -1.38
C THR A 219 -3.91 -12.17 -0.80
N TYR A 220 -4.62 -11.37 -1.59
CA TYR A 220 -5.31 -10.19 -1.11
C TYR A 220 -6.57 -10.61 -0.33
N ARG A 221 -6.74 -10.10 0.90
CA ARG A 221 -7.86 -10.50 1.77
C ARG A 221 -8.95 -9.45 1.81
N SER A 222 -8.58 -8.21 2.12
CA SER A 222 -9.54 -7.14 2.28
C SER A 222 -8.89 -5.75 2.31
N LYS A 223 -9.71 -4.71 2.20
CA LYS A 223 -9.33 -3.30 2.24
C LYS A 223 -10.10 -2.54 3.30
N MET A 224 -9.42 -1.64 3.98
CA MET A 224 -10.05 -0.50 4.64
C MET A 224 -9.63 0.79 3.94
N GLU A 225 -10.57 1.71 3.69
CA GLU A 225 -10.28 3.02 3.11
C GLU A 225 -11.14 4.12 3.75
N TRP A 226 -10.47 5.14 4.30
CA TRP A 226 -11.14 6.36 4.73
C TRP A 226 -11.44 7.26 3.54
N LYS A 227 -12.65 7.82 3.50
CA LYS A 227 -13.13 8.77 2.50
C LYS A 227 -13.75 9.97 3.20
N PHE A 228 -13.28 11.16 2.87
CA PHE A 228 -13.90 12.42 3.31
C PHE A 228 -14.53 13.03 2.06
N ALA A 229 -15.85 12.90 1.95
CA ALA A 229 -16.59 13.14 0.71
C ALA A 229 -17.09 14.58 0.60
N THR A 230 -17.36 15.22 1.73
CA THR A 230 -17.70 16.65 1.88
C THR A 230 -17.28 17.10 3.29
N LYS A 231 -17.25 18.41 3.56
CA LYS A 231 -17.01 18.94 4.93
C LYS A 231 -17.92 18.31 5.99
N ASN A 232 -19.08 17.76 5.60
CA ASN A 232 -20.09 17.23 6.51
C ASN A 232 -20.19 15.70 6.52
N GLU A 233 -19.37 14.98 5.75
CA GLU A 233 -19.49 13.52 5.62
C GLU A 233 -18.12 12.84 5.53
N ALA A 234 -17.82 12.05 6.55
CA ALA A 234 -16.70 11.09 6.55
C ALA A 234 -17.25 9.67 6.43
N LYS A 235 -16.50 8.80 5.75
CA LYS A 235 -16.85 7.39 5.56
C LYS A 235 -15.63 6.52 5.77
N LEU A 236 -15.88 5.35 6.35
CA LEU A 236 -14.95 4.24 6.37
C LEU A 236 -15.52 3.15 5.48
N LYS A 237 -14.86 2.89 4.35
CA LYS A 237 -15.22 1.79 3.46
C LYS A 237 -14.42 0.55 3.83
N LEU A 238 -15.13 -0.54 4.02
CA LEU A 238 -14.60 -1.87 4.30
C LEU A 238 -14.94 -2.74 3.08
N LEU A 239 -13.91 -3.13 2.33
CA LEU A 239 -14.06 -3.86 1.08
C LEU A 239 -13.54 -5.28 1.26
N THR A 240 -14.34 -6.26 0.84
CA THR A 240 -13.92 -7.66 0.74
C THR A 240 -14.08 -8.13 -0.69
N GLU A 241 -13.26 -9.10 -1.08
CA GLU A 241 -13.39 -9.77 -2.37
C GLU A 241 -13.54 -11.27 -2.12
N ASP A 242 -14.67 -11.83 -2.54
CA ASP A 242 -14.92 -13.28 -2.50
C ASP A 242 -15.30 -13.76 -3.90
N LYS A 243 -14.51 -14.69 -4.45
CA LYS A 243 -14.71 -15.28 -5.80
C LYS A 243 -14.92 -14.23 -6.90
N GLY A 244 -14.19 -13.13 -6.84
CA GLY A 244 -14.26 -12.02 -7.80
C GLY A 244 -15.49 -11.12 -7.65
N HIS A 245 -16.27 -11.28 -6.57
CA HIS A 245 -17.33 -10.35 -6.19
C HIS A 245 -16.84 -9.44 -5.06
N GLU A 246 -16.87 -8.14 -5.32
CA GLU A 246 -16.55 -7.12 -4.33
C GLU A 246 -17.79 -6.83 -3.47
N SER A 247 -17.65 -6.97 -2.15
CA SER A 247 -18.64 -6.51 -1.18
C SER A 247 -18.09 -5.28 -0.47
N VAL A 248 -18.95 -4.27 -0.28
CA VAL A 248 -18.58 -3.00 0.35
C VAL A 248 -19.52 -2.72 1.51
N THR A 249 -18.97 -2.76 2.73
CA THR A 249 -19.62 -2.22 3.92
C THR A 249 -19.13 -0.79 4.15
N THR A 250 -20.02 0.14 4.46
CA THR A 250 -19.66 1.54 4.69
C THR A 250 -20.17 1.99 6.05
N ILE A 251 -19.26 2.47 6.90
CA ILE A 251 -19.59 3.23 8.11
C ILE A 251 -19.58 4.70 7.71
N VAL A 252 -20.65 5.43 8.03
CA VAL A 252 -20.83 6.84 7.65
C VAL A 252 -21.00 7.68 8.91
N TRP A 253 -20.18 8.71 9.01
CA TRP A 253 -20.37 9.78 9.99
C TRP A 253 -21.27 10.84 9.36
N ARG A 254 -22.42 11.06 10.01
CA ARG A 254 -23.59 11.83 9.54
C ARG A 254 -24.28 11.28 8.28
N LYS A 255 -25.53 10.84 8.48
CA LYS A 255 -26.66 11.13 7.59
C LYS A 255 -27.96 11.17 8.40
N GLY A 256 -28.24 12.30 9.06
CA GLY A 256 -29.53 12.59 9.69
C GLY A 256 -29.84 11.94 11.05
N GLN A 257 -28.85 11.49 11.83
CA GLN A 257 -29.05 11.03 13.21
C GLN A 257 -27.92 11.52 14.13
N GLU A 258 -28.26 11.83 15.38
CA GLU A 258 -27.31 12.00 16.47
C GLU A 258 -26.58 10.67 16.73
N SER A 259 -25.24 10.69 16.82
CA SER A 259 -24.49 9.48 17.17
C SER A 259 -24.66 9.20 18.66
N SER A 260 -25.47 8.20 19.00
CA SER A 260 -25.48 7.67 20.36
C SER A 260 -24.23 6.83 20.63
N PRO A 261 -23.76 6.71 21.89
CA PRO A 261 -22.68 5.79 22.25
C PRO A 261 -22.92 4.35 21.79
N ALA A 262 -24.18 3.91 21.71
CA ALA A 262 -24.55 2.58 21.21
C ALA A 262 -24.32 2.44 19.69
N ALA A 263 -24.64 3.47 18.90
CA ALA A 263 -24.38 3.48 17.47
C ALA A 263 -22.88 3.49 17.17
N GLU A 264 -22.10 4.24 17.95
CA GLU A 264 -20.64 4.24 17.86
C GLU A 264 -20.04 2.86 18.21
N ALA A 265 -20.48 2.25 19.31
CA ALA A 265 -20.06 0.90 19.69
C ALA A 265 -20.38 -0.13 18.61
N GLN A 266 -21.55 -0.02 17.95
CA GLN A 266 -21.90 -0.87 16.82
C GLN A 266 -20.96 -0.67 15.63
N CYS A 267 -20.58 0.57 15.31
CA CYS A 267 -19.63 0.85 14.23
C CYS A 267 -18.24 0.26 14.53
N HIS A 268 -17.76 0.40 15.76
CA HIS A 268 -16.52 -0.27 16.20
C HIS A 268 -16.64 -1.79 16.10
N GLN A 269 -17.78 -2.37 16.48
CA GLN A 269 -18.00 -3.80 16.37
C GLN A 269 -17.99 -4.27 14.92
N VAL A 270 -18.62 -3.54 13.99
CA VAL A 270 -18.58 -3.83 12.55
C VAL A 270 -17.14 -3.83 12.04
N PHE A 271 -16.35 -2.82 12.43
CA PHE A 271 -14.94 -2.75 12.07
C PHE A 271 -14.13 -3.93 12.65
N ASN A 272 -14.28 -4.23 13.94
CA ASN A 272 -13.55 -5.31 14.60
C ASN A 272 -13.90 -6.68 14.00
N ASN A 273 -15.18 -6.93 13.71
CA ASN A 273 -15.61 -8.14 13.02
C ASN A 273 -15.00 -8.21 11.61
N PHE A 274 -14.93 -7.09 10.89
CA PHE A 274 -14.29 -7.06 9.58
C PHE A 274 -12.80 -7.47 9.63
N VAL A 275 -12.01 -6.95 10.56
CA VAL A 275 -10.60 -7.36 10.71
C VAL A 275 -10.50 -8.85 11.07
N LYS A 276 -11.36 -9.32 11.98
CA LYS A 276 -11.38 -10.72 12.41
C LYS A 276 -11.76 -11.69 11.29
N ASP A 277 -12.82 -11.38 10.56
CA ASP A 277 -13.45 -12.30 9.61
C ASP A 277 -12.82 -12.20 8.20
N HIS A 278 -12.25 -11.03 7.87
CA HIS A 278 -11.77 -10.72 6.53
C HIS A 278 -10.31 -10.21 6.48
N GLY A 279 -9.63 -10.05 7.61
CA GLY A 279 -8.19 -9.75 7.63
C GLY A 279 -7.31 -10.95 7.24
N GLY A 280 -7.87 -12.16 7.23
CA GLY A 280 -7.13 -13.40 6.99
C GLY A 280 -6.35 -13.87 8.22
N PRO A 281 -5.51 -14.92 8.08
CA PRO A 281 -4.84 -15.56 9.22
C PRO A 281 -3.89 -14.63 9.98
N TYR A 282 -3.43 -13.56 9.33
CA TYR A 282 -2.52 -12.57 9.92
C TYR A 282 -3.17 -11.20 10.14
N GLY A 283 -4.48 -11.08 9.93
CA GLY A 283 -5.19 -9.80 9.99
C GLY A 283 -5.03 -9.07 11.33
N ALA A 284 -5.12 -9.81 12.45
CA ALA A 284 -4.91 -9.26 13.78
C ALA A 284 -3.47 -8.76 13.98
N THR A 285 -2.46 -9.58 13.65
CA THR A 285 -1.04 -9.17 13.72
C THR A 285 -0.75 -7.94 12.87
N GLN A 286 -1.27 -7.90 11.64
CA GLN A 286 -1.13 -6.76 10.73
C GLN A 286 -1.81 -5.51 11.27
N TRP A 287 -2.96 -5.65 11.94
CA TRP A 287 -3.68 -4.54 12.56
C TRP A 287 -2.97 -3.99 13.80
N ASP A 288 -2.38 -4.87 14.58
CA ASP A 288 -1.65 -4.52 15.81
C ASP A 288 -0.29 -3.88 15.52
N ALA A 289 0.21 -4.01 14.28
CA ALA A 289 1.43 -3.37 13.79
C ALA A 289 1.23 -1.87 13.53
N ASP A 290 1.03 -1.07 14.58
CA ASP A 290 1.04 0.42 14.55
C ASP A 290 -0.07 1.08 13.69
N LEU A 291 -1.18 0.39 13.43
CA LEU A 291 -2.33 0.97 12.73
C LEU A 291 -3.40 1.55 13.65
N GLN A 292 -3.54 0.96 14.84
CA GLN A 292 -4.63 1.27 15.76
C GLN A 292 -4.63 2.73 16.21
N SER A 293 -3.45 3.26 16.55
CA SER A 293 -3.27 4.62 17.06
C SER A 293 -3.77 5.67 16.06
N THR A 294 -3.33 5.58 14.80
CA THR A 294 -3.74 6.48 13.73
C THR A 294 -5.21 6.29 13.37
N HIS A 295 -5.72 5.06 13.35
CA HIS A 295 -7.14 4.79 13.13
C HIS A 295 -8.03 5.42 14.19
N GLN A 296 -7.71 5.23 15.48
CA GLN A 296 -8.46 5.81 16.60
C GLN A 296 -8.42 7.34 16.55
N ALA A 297 -7.27 7.92 16.20
CA ALA A 297 -7.14 9.37 16.07
C ALA A 297 -8.01 9.92 14.92
N LEU A 298 -8.05 9.23 13.76
CA LEU A 298 -8.95 9.57 12.65
C LEU A 298 -10.42 9.46 13.05
N TRP A 299 -10.78 8.38 13.75
CA TRP A 299 -12.15 8.14 14.22
C TRP A 299 -12.62 9.26 15.15
N LYS A 300 -11.82 9.56 16.18
CA LYS A 300 -12.08 10.65 17.13
C LYS A 300 -12.19 11.99 16.42
N ALA A 301 -11.27 12.30 15.50
CA ALA A 301 -11.29 13.53 14.73
C ALA A 301 -12.55 13.66 13.86
N CYS A 302 -13.06 12.56 13.30
CA CYS A 302 -14.32 12.55 12.56
C CYS A 302 -15.50 12.91 13.47
N ASN A 303 -15.57 12.34 14.68
CA ASN A 303 -16.61 12.70 15.65
C ASN A 303 -16.51 14.20 16.01
N GLU A 304 -15.34 14.68 16.42
CA GLU A 304 -15.14 16.08 16.83
C GLU A 304 -15.42 17.10 15.73
N CYS A 305 -14.84 16.91 14.55
CA CYS A 305 -14.95 17.88 13.46
C CYS A 305 -16.38 17.98 12.92
N LEU A 306 -17.06 16.83 12.84
CA LEU A 306 -18.39 16.79 12.23
C LEU A 306 -19.48 17.17 13.23
N ASP A 307 -19.28 16.99 14.53
CA ASP A 307 -20.23 17.46 15.55
C ASP A 307 -20.28 19.00 15.65
N CYS A 308 -19.17 19.69 15.38
CA CYS A 308 -19.08 21.15 15.46
C CYS A 308 -19.60 21.90 14.21
N LEU A 309 -19.94 21.21 13.12
CA LEU A 309 -20.37 21.89 11.88
C LEU A 309 -21.87 22.19 11.88
N PRO A 310 -22.28 23.43 11.50
CA PRO A 310 -23.68 23.82 11.44
C PRO A 310 -24.48 22.86 10.55
N GLN A 311 -25.66 22.49 11.03
CA GLN A 311 -26.59 21.64 10.29
C GLN A 311 -27.00 22.40 9.03
N VAL A 312 -26.58 21.91 7.86
CA VAL A 312 -27.09 22.44 6.58
C VAL A 312 -28.51 21.91 6.46
N GLU A 313 -29.50 22.78 6.64
CA GLU A 313 -30.89 22.41 6.40
C GLU A 313 -31.03 21.90 4.95
N PRO A 314 -31.74 20.78 4.75
CA PRO A 314 -32.00 20.30 3.40
C PRO A 314 -32.69 21.41 2.60
N PRO A 315 -32.37 21.58 1.31
CA PRO A 315 -33.00 22.60 0.49
C PRO A 315 -34.52 22.42 0.55
N GLU A 316 -35.25 23.49 0.89
CA GLU A 316 -36.71 23.50 0.85
C GLU A 316 -37.16 23.04 -0.53
N VAL A 317 -37.84 21.90 -0.57
CA VAL A 317 -38.50 21.43 -1.78
C VAL A 317 -39.68 22.38 -2.02
N LYS A 318 -39.49 23.30 -2.98
CA LYS A 318 -40.56 24.16 -3.49
C LYS A 318 -41.45 23.41 -4.48
#